data_AF-A0AA96XLY3-F1
#
_entry.id   AF-A0AA96XLY3-F1
#
_cell.length_a   1.000
_cell.length_b   1.000
_cell.length_c   1.000
_cell.angle_alpha   90.00
_cell.angle_beta   90.00
_cell.angle_gamma   90.00
#
_symmetry.space_group_name_H-M   'P 1'
#
loop_
_entity.id
_entity.type
_entity.pdbx_description
1 polymer ?
#
loop_
_entity_poly.entity_id
_entity_poly.type
_entity_poly.pdbx_seq_one_letter_code
_entity_poly.pdbx_strand_id
1 'polypeptide(L)'
;MLTGTTETAQFGDALAAGDLDGDGRAELLVSSPGADVAVTNAGAVYLYTFRSGAPAPLRQQLTGLLRNAAFGSGMAIADFEGDGDLDVVVGSPLGDRLPPTPSATAARWTSTRRRGARRCRTFPRCGWAAGI
;
A
#
# COMPACT_ATOMS: atom_id res chain seq x y z
N MET A 1 -3.89 -18.73 14.53
CA MET A 1 -2.46 -18.76 14.16
C MET A 1 -2.34 -18.17 12.77
N LEU A 2 -1.42 -17.23 12.55
CA LEU A 2 -1.10 -16.68 11.22
C LEU A 2 0.18 -17.37 10.73
N THR A 3 0.18 -17.86 9.49
CA THR A 3 1.33 -18.58 8.91
C THR A 3 1.58 -18.10 7.50
N GLY A 4 2.85 -17.94 7.14
CA GLY A 4 3.27 -17.72 5.75
C GLY A 4 2.98 -18.94 4.88
N THR A 5 2.86 -18.72 3.58
CA THR A 5 2.55 -19.77 2.59
C THR A 5 3.79 -20.42 1.99
N THR A 6 4.98 -19.81 2.12
CA THR A 6 6.26 -20.37 1.65
C THR A 6 7.37 -20.12 2.68
N GLU A 7 8.34 -21.03 2.75
CA GLU A 7 9.42 -20.97 3.75
C GLU A 7 10.35 -19.77 3.56
N THR A 8 10.51 -19.31 2.32
CA THR A 8 11.37 -18.18 1.96
C THR A 8 10.65 -16.83 1.97
N ALA A 9 9.33 -16.81 2.18
CA ALA A 9 8.55 -15.58 2.14
C ALA A 9 8.84 -14.60 3.28
N GLN A 10 9.51 -15.07 4.36
CA GLN A 10 9.82 -14.28 5.54
C GLN A 10 8.56 -13.62 6.14
N PHE A 11 7.47 -14.38 6.19
CA PHE A 11 6.21 -13.87 6.71
C PHE A 11 6.35 -13.51 8.19
N GLY A 12 6.02 -12.27 8.55
CA GLY A 12 6.20 -11.74 9.90
C GLY A 12 7.57 -11.13 10.18
N ASP A 13 8.37 -10.83 9.14
CA ASP A 13 9.67 -10.17 9.28
C ASP A 13 9.56 -8.79 9.97
N ALA A 14 8.53 -8.02 9.60
CA ALA A 14 8.14 -6.78 10.27
C ALA A 14 6.64 -6.74 10.52
N LEU A 15 6.26 -6.09 11.63
CA LEU A 15 4.88 -5.91 12.06
C LEU A 15 4.62 -4.43 12.33
N ALA A 16 3.42 -3.96 12.00
CA ALA A 16 2.94 -2.65 12.38
C ALA A 16 1.43 -2.72 12.67
N ALA A 17 0.92 -1.88 13.55
CA ALA A 17 -0.50 -1.86 13.90
C ALA A 17 -1.01 -0.44 14.11
N GLY A 18 -2.25 -0.19 13.72
CA GLY A 18 -2.92 1.10 13.83
C GLY A 18 -4.37 1.00 13.36
N ASP A 19 -5.22 1.93 13.80
CA ASP A 19 -6.61 2.05 13.32
C ASP A 19 -6.58 2.71 11.93
N LEU A 20 -6.46 1.88 10.90
CA LEU A 20 -6.25 2.35 9.53
C LEU A 20 -7.56 2.64 8.80
N ASP A 21 -8.68 2.14 9.30
CA ASP A 21 -10.01 2.39 8.73
C ASP A 21 -10.91 3.31 9.58
N GLY A 22 -10.41 3.76 10.74
CA GLY A 22 -11.04 4.76 11.61
C GLY A 22 -12.22 4.21 12.40
N ASP A 23 -12.30 2.90 12.62
CA ASP A 23 -13.41 2.25 13.33
C ASP A 23 -13.18 2.10 14.85
N GLY A 24 -12.03 2.55 15.35
CA GLY A 24 -11.62 2.47 16.74
C GLY A 24 -10.94 1.14 17.10
N ARG A 25 -10.63 0.28 16.13
CA ARG A 25 -9.88 -0.97 16.32
C ARG A 25 -8.64 -0.95 15.45
N ALA A 26 -7.53 -1.42 16.00
CA ALA A 26 -6.30 -1.50 15.22
C ALA A 26 -6.36 -2.68 14.23
N GLU A 27 -5.99 -2.40 12.99
CA GLU A 27 -5.56 -3.40 12.02
C GLU A 27 -4.08 -3.77 12.25
N LEU A 28 -3.70 -4.96 11.80
CA LEU A 28 -2.34 -5.47 11.83
C LEU A 28 -1.78 -5.61 10.41
N LEU A 29 -0.64 -5.00 10.16
CA LEU A 29 0.18 -5.21 8.97
C LEU A 29 1.26 -6.25 9.28
N VAL A 30 1.37 -7.24 8.40
CA VAL A 30 2.37 -8.29 8.47
C VAL A 30 3.14 -8.30 7.16
N SER A 31 4.45 -8.04 7.23
CA SER A 31 5.28 -8.06 6.04
C SER A 31 5.74 -9.46 5.68
N SER A 32 6.13 -9.60 4.41
CA SER A 32 6.67 -10.82 3.84
C SER A 32 7.60 -10.45 2.69
N PRO A 33 8.80 -9.91 2.98
CA PRO A 33 9.69 -9.32 1.97
C PRO A 33 10.19 -10.34 0.93
N GLY A 34 10.28 -11.63 1.28
CA GLY A 34 10.64 -12.70 0.36
C GLY A 34 9.46 -13.26 -0.45
N ALA A 35 8.27 -12.65 -0.38
CA ALA A 35 7.07 -13.20 -1.02
C ALA A 35 7.13 -13.13 -2.56
N ASP A 36 6.80 -14.26 -3.20
CA ASP A 36 6.64 -14.41 -4.65
C ASP A 36 5.18 -14.13 -5.06
N VAL A 37 4.79 -12.86 -5.18
CA VAL A 37 3.39 -12.49 -5.46
C VAL A 37 3.17 -12.06 -6.90
N ALA A 38 3.69 -10.90 -7.30
CA ALA A 38 3.63 -10.43 -8.68
C ALA A 38 4.80 -10.96 -9.52
N VAL A 39 5.99 -11.00 -8.91
CA VAL A 39 7.24 -11.52 -9.46
C VAL A 39 8.07 -12.13 -8.33
N THR A 40 9.17 -12.82 -8.67
CA THR A 40 10.04 -13.46 -7.67
C THR A 40 10.62 -12.44 -6.69
N ASN A 41 10.54 -12.75 -5.39
CA ASN A 41 10.99 -11.95 -4.26
C ASN A 41 10.55 -10.48 -4.35
N ALA A 42 9.33 -10.26 -4.86
CA ALA A 42 8.78 -8.91 -4.96
C ALA A 42 8.53 -8.33 -3.56
N GLY A 43 8.11 -9.19 -2.65
CA GLY A 43 7.69 -8.83 -1.31
C GLY A 43 6.23 -8.40 -1.23
N ALA A 44 5.67 -8.54 -0.03
CA ALA A 44 4.27 -8.27 0.26
C ALA A 44 4.08 -7.72 1.68
N VAL A 45 2.98 -6.99 1.87
CA VAL A 45 2.44 -6.65 3.17
C VAL A 45 0.96 -7.00 3.20
N TYR A 46 0.60 -7.83 4.17
CA TYR A 46 -0.74 -8.33 4.41
C TYR A 46 -1.41 -7.52 5.51
N LEU A 47 -2.66 -7.15 5.32
CA LEU A 47 -3.45 -6.42 6.30
C LEU A 47 -4.49 -7.35 6.94
N TYR A 48 -4.56 -7.35 8.27
CA TYR A 48 -5.50 -8.15 9.06
C TYR A 48 -6.36 -7.27 9.95
N THR A 49 -7.64 -7.58 10.04
CA THR A 49 -8.58 -6.97 10.99
C THR A 49 -9.01 -7.98 12.05
N PHE A 50 -9.52 -7.49 13.18
CA PHE A 50 -9.94 -8.30 14.32
C PHE A 50 -11.42 -8.13 14.69
N ARG A 51 -12.25 -7.68 13.74
CA ARG A 51 -13.68 -7.39 13.95
C ARG A 51 -14.51 -8.55 14.52
N SER A 52 -14.15 -9.79 14.21
CA SER A 52 -14.85 -10.99 14.70
C SER A 52 -14.17 -11.66 15.91
N GLY A 53 -13.16 -11.01 16.51
CA GLY A 53 -12.36 -11.59 17.60
C GLY A 53 -11.27 -12.56 17.13
N ALA A 54 -11.18 -12.84 15.83
CA ALA A 54 -10.09 -13.57 15.20
C ALA A 54 -9.46 -12.73 14.08
N PRO A 55 -8.17 -12.95 13.75
CA PRO A 55 -7.54 -12.26 12.63
C PRO A 55 -8.22 -12.69 11.32
N ALA A 56 -8.70 -11.72 10.55
CA ALA A 56 -9.25 -11.91 9.21
C ALA A 56 -8.43 -11.08 8.21
N PRO A 57 -7.88 -11.69 7.15
CA PRO A 57 -7.15 -10.93 6.14
C PRO A 57 -8.11 -10.00 5.39
N LEU A 58 -7.72 -8.74 5.26
CA LEU A 58 -8.34 -7.84 4.30
C LEU A 58 -7.84 -8.21 2.91
N ARG A 59 -8.72 -8.11 1.91
CA ARG A 59 -8.38 -8.48 0.52
C ARG A 59 -7.33 -7.55 -0.10
N GLN A 60 -7.04 -6.43 0.54
CA GLN A 60 -6.07 -5.47 0.07
C GLN A 60 -4.69 -5.84 0.61
N GLN A 61 -3.85 -6.34 -0.29
CA GLN A 61 -2.45 -6.62 -0.04
C GLN A 61 -1.61 -5.56 -0.75
N LEU A 62 -0.63 -4.99 -0.07
CA LEU A 62 0.39 -4.16 -0.70
C LEU A 62 1.46 -5.08 -1.27
N THR A 63 1.75 -4.96 -2.56
CA THR A 63 2.62 -5.90 -3.27
C THR A 63 3.74 -5.15 -3.97
N GLY A 64 4.97 -5.61 -3.79
CA GLY A 64 6.10 -5.13 -4.57
C GLY A 64 5.91 -5.44 -6.06
N LEU A 65 6.36 -4.54 -6.93
CA LEU A 65 6.22 -4.69 -8.38
C LEU A 65 7.52 -5.11 -9.08
N LEU A 66 8.63 -5.06 -8.35
CA LEU A 66 9.98 -5.28 -8.87
C LEU A 66 10.53 -6.61 -8.36
N ARG A 67 11.29 -7.30 -9.21
CA ARG A 67 11.94 -8.57 -8.86
C ARG A 67 13.02 -8.32 -7.80
N ASN A 68 13.10 -9.18 -6.80
CA ASN A 68 14.07 -9.10 -5.70
C ASN A 68 14.05 -7.78 -4.93
N ALA A 69 12.91 -7.07 -4.91
CA ALA A 69 12.84 -5.72 -4.36
C ALA A 69 12.66 -5.67 -2.84
N ALA A 70 12.33 -6.82 -2.24
CA ALA A 70 12.11 -6.99 -0.80
C ALA A 70 11.10 -5.97 -0.24
N PHE A 71 9.99 -5.73 -0.96
CA PHE A 71 8.92 -4.86 -0.50
C PHE A 71 8.35 -5.38 0.84
N GLY A 72 8.32 -4.53 1.85
CA GLY A 72 7.95 -4.92 3.21
C GLY A 72 9.13 -5.15 4.15
N SER A 73 10.37 -4.87 3.74
CA SER A 73 11.56 -4.96 4.62
C SER A 73 11.57 -3.94 5.78
N GLY A 74 10.68 -2.95 5.74
CA GLY A 74 10.49 -1.97 6.81
C GLY A 74 9.14 -1.28 6.64
N MET A 75 8.52 -0.90 7.76
CA MET A 75 7.21 -0.25 7.78
C MET A 75 7.16 0.85 8.85
N ALA A 76 6.39 1.90 8.58
CA ALA A 76 6.03 2.93 9.54
C ALA A 76 4.56 3.33 9.36
N ILE A 77 3.90 3.62 10.48
CA ILE A 77 2.51 4.08 10.52
C ILE A 77 2.47 5.39 11.31
N ALA A 78 1.92 6.43 10.71
CA ALA A 78 1.65 7.72 11.34
C ALA A 78 0.73 8.53 10.43
N ASP A 79 0.06 9.55 10.97
CA ASP A 79 -0.58 10.60 10.17
C ASP A 79 0.52 11.58 9.70
N PHE A 80 1.03 11.39 8.49
CA PHE A 80 2.16 12.16 7.96
C PHE A 80 1.70 13.48 7.32
N GLU A 81 0.46 13.56 6.84
CA GLU A 81 -0.15 14.78 6.28
C GLU A 81 -0.92 15.64 7.27
N GLY A 82 -1.25 15.12 8.46
CA GLY A 82 -2.01 15.82 9.48
C GLY A 82 -3.51 15.92 9.19
N ASP A 83 -4.09 14.96 8.46
CA ASP A 83 -5.52 14.98 8.10
C ASP A 83 -6.39 14.13 9.04
N GLY A 84 -5.75 13.40 9.96
CA GLY A 84 -6.39 12.57 10.97
C GLY A 84 -6.56 11.10 10.58
N ASP A 85 -6.27 10.73 9.33
CA ASP A 85 -6.20 9.33 8.90
C ASP A 85 -4.75 8.81 9.03
N LEU A 86 -4.56 7.54 9.40
CA LEU A 86 -3.21 6.97 9.51
C LEU A 86 -2.67 6.55 8.14
N ASP A 87 -1.44 6.97 7.85
CA ASP A 87 -0.72 6.57 6.65
C ASP A 87 0.22 5.40 6.90
N VAL A 88 0.55 4.69 5.82
CA VAL A 88 1.47 3.56 5.83
C VAL A 88 2.62 3.81 4.85
N VAL A 89 3.85 3.78 5.36
CA VAL A 89 5.07 3.80 4.55
C VAL A 89 5.70 2.41 4.55
N VAL A 90 6.04 1.88 3.36
CA VAL A 90 6.65 0.57 3.19
C VAL A 90 7.97 0.67 2.42
N GLY A 91 9.03 0.08 2.97
CA GLY A 91 10.34 0.03 2.36
C GLY A 91 10.48 -1.09 1.32
N SER A 92 11.23 -0.82 0.26
CA SER A 92 11.63 -1.80 -0.77
C SER A 92 13.11 -1.57 -1.12
N PRO A 93 14.04 -1.92 -0.22
CA PRO A 93 15.43 -1.47 -0.27
C PRO A 93 16.22 -2.02 -1.46
N LEU A 94 15.78 -3.14 -2.02
CA LEU A 94 16.42 -3.79 -3.17
C LEU A 94 15.68 -3.51 -4.49
N GLY A 95 14.63 -2.70 -4.45
CA GLY A 95 13.94 -2.24 -5.65
C GLY A 95 14.77 -1.17 -6.33
N ASP A 96 15.42 -1.51 -7.45
CA ASP A 96 16.02 -0.49 -8.30
C ASP A 96 14.94 0.49 -8.74
N ARG A 97 15.12 1.79 -8.44
CA ARG A 97 14.42 2.83 -9.19
C ARG A 97 14.82 2.62 -10.64
N LEU A 98 13.92 2.06 -11.46
CA LEU A 98 14.08 2.16 -12.90
C LEU A 98 14.47 3.62 -13.20
N PRO A 99 15.50 3.88 -14.02
CA PRO A 99 15.77 5.25 -14.47
C PRO A 99 14.42 5.81 -14.95
N PRO A 100 14.06 7.07 -14.61
CA PRO A 100 12.71 7.57 -14.85
C PRO A 100 12.42 7.45 -16.34
N THR A 101 11.73 6.38 -16.72
CA THR A 101 11.11 6.31 -18.03
C THR A 101 9.94 7.27 -17.93
N PRO A 102 9.73 8.16 -18.91
CA PRO A 102 8.67 9.17 -18.87
C PRO A 102 7.24 8.58 -18.92
N SER A 103 7.04 7.32 -18.54
CA SER A 103 5.75 6.62 -18.53
C SER A 103 5.47 5.83 -17.25
N ALA A 104 6.25 6.01 -16.17
CA ALA A 104 5.85 5.53 -14.85
C ALA A 104 4.81 6.49 -14.27
N THR A 105 3.54 6.24 -14.58
CA THR A 105 2.39 6.87 -13.92
C THR A 105 2.47 6.60 -12.42
N ALA A 106 2.92 7.59 -11.65
CA ALA A 106 2.76 7.58 -10.20
C ALA A 106 1.25 7.59 -9.92
N ALA A 107 0.72 6.45 -9.46
CA ALA A 107 -0.66 6.38 -8.98
C ALA A 107 -0.72 7.10 -7.62
N ARG A 108 -1.05 8.40 -7.66
CA ARG A 108 -1.38 9.17 -6.46
C ARG A 108 -2.80 8.82 -6.04
N TRP A 109 -2.95 8.04 -4.97
CA TRP A 109 -4.24 7.90 -4.29
C TRP A 109 -4.45 9.15 -3.44
N THR A 110 -5.34 10.04 -3.88
CA THR A 110 -5.88 11.10 -3.02
C THR A 110 -7.35 10.80 -2.80
N SER A 111 -7.66 10.25 -1.63
CA SER A 111 -9.02 10.20 -1.10
C SER A 111 -9.43 11.63 -0.74
N THR A 112 -10.09 12.36 -1.65
CA THR A 112 -10.70 13.64 -1.28
C THR A 112 -12.16 13.41 -0.95
N ARG A 113 -12.49 13.14 0.32
CA ARG A 113 -13.87 13.35 0.79
C ARG A 113 -14.12 14.85 0.90
N ARG A 114 -14.46 15.48 -0.23
CA ARG A 114 -15.15 16.78 -0.22
C ARG A 114 -16.52 16.56 0.41
N ARG A 115 -16.66 16.95 1.69
CA ARG A 115 -17.96 17.23 2.27
C ARG A 115 -18.63 18.31 1.40
N GLY A 116 -19.76 17.97 0.77
CA GLY A 116 -20.70 18.95 0.25
C GLY A 116 -20.75 19.11 -1.27
N ALA A 117 -21.76 18.46 -1.85
CA ALA A 117 -22.65 19.02 -2.88
C ALA A 117 -22.14 19.29 -4.32
N ARG A 118 -22.66 18.45 -5.22
CA ARG A 118 -23.39 18.76 -6.47
C ARG A 118 -22.60 18.90 -7.80
N ARG A 119 -23.01 17.99 -8.71
CA ARG A 119 -23.03 18.03 -10.19
C ARG A 119 -21.82 17.44 -10.93
N CYS A 120 -22.02 16.22 -11.43
CA CYS A 120 -21.40 15.76 -12.67
C CYS A 120 -21.70 16.77 -13.78
N ARG A 121 -20.68 17.45 -14.28
CA ARG A 121 -20.68 17.94 -15.66
C ARG A 121 -19.62 17.15 -16.41
N THR A 122 -20.08 16.18 -17.19
CA THR A 122 -19.36 15.65 -18.34
C THR A 122 -19.09 16.81 -19.30
N PHE A 123 -17.82 17.07 -19.64
CA PHE A 123 -17.47 17.65 -20.94
C PHE A 123 -16.19 16.99 -21.49
N PRO A 124 -16.11 16.74 -22.81
CA PRO A 124 -15.09 15.94 -23.46
C PRO A 124 -13.92 16.79 -23.98
N ARG A 125 -12.76 16.15 -24.19
CA ARG A 125 -11.66 16.51 -25.11
C ARG A 125 -11.22 17.99 -25.17
N CYS A 126 -10.00 18.26 -24.67
CA CYS A 126 -9.02 19.23 -25.23
C CYS A 126 -7.64 18.75 -24.71
N GLY A 127 -6.59 18.54 -25.50
CA GLY A 127 -6.08 19.35 -26.60
C GLY A 127 -4.79 20.02 -26.12
N TRP A 128 -3.66 19.70 -26.74
CA TRP A 128 -2.33 20.20 -26.38
C TRP A 128 -2.25 21.73 -26.38
N ALA A 129 -1.47 22.30 -25.47
CA ALA A 129 -0.82 23.59 -25.65
C ALA A 129 0.56 23.55 -24.98
N ALA A 130 1.60 23.44 -25.80
CA ALA A 130 2.96 23.88 -25.46
C ALA A 130 2.96 25.41 -25.50
N GLY A 131 3.52 26.05 -24.49
CA GLY A 131 3.73 27.50 -24.46
C GLY A 131 5.20 27.83 -24.68
N ILE A 132 5.49 28.48 -25.82
CA ILE A 132 6.08 29.83 -25.87
C ILE A 132 5.11 30.73 -26.63
#